data_AF-A0AAW2XEQ4-F1
#
_entry.id   AF-A0AAW2XEQ4-F1
#
_cell.length_a   1.000
_cell.length_b   1.000
_cell.length_c   1.000
_cell.angle_alpha   90.00
_cell.angle_beta   90.00
_cell.angle_gamma   90.00
#
_symmetry.space_group_name_H-M   'P 1'
#
loop_
_entity.id
_entity.type
_entity.pdbx_description
1 polymer ?
#
loop_
_entity_poly.entity_id
_entity_poly.type
_entity_poly.pdbx_seq_one_letter_code
_entity_poly.pdbx_strand_id
1 'polypeptide(L)'
;MYEKNLSNRAGLTSEFEDGVTAFIEWTKSQHAYMDGEKIRCPCRKCKNEVLKIPDEINFDLYMKSFMPEYYNWTSHGEERVQEYFEPVTAPPLQGE
;
A
#
# COMPACT_ATOMS: atom_id res chain seq x y z
N MET A 1 3.24 7.99 2.16
CA MET A 1 2.67 7.35 0.97
C MET A 1 1.95 8.44 0.19
N TYR A 2 2.29 8.53 -1.10
CA TYR A 2 1.95 9.53 -2.13
C TYR A 2 1.47 10.91 -1.65
N GLU A 3 2.28 11.94 -1.85
CA GLU A 3 1.85 13.31 -1.63
C GLU A 3 0.68 13.62 -2.57
N LYS A 4 -0.54 13.74 -2.04
CA LYS A 4 -1.72 13.87 -2.90
C LYS A 4 -1.71 15.15 -3.73
N ASN A 5 -1.37 16.27 -3.13
CA ASN A 5 -1.49 17.58 -3.76
C ASN A 5 -0.10 18.15 -4.04
N LEU A 6 0.06 18.83 -5.18
CA LEU A 6 1.24 19.64 -5.44
C LEU A 6 1.46 20.68 -4.33
N SER A 7 2.71 21.08 -4.11
CA SER A 7 3.08 22.08 -3.09
C SER A 7 2.36 23.43 -3.28
N ASN A 8 2.06 23.79 -4.53
CA ASN A 8 1.28 24.97 -4.89
C ASN A 8 -0.26 24.77 -4.82
N ARG A 9 -0.72 23.57 -4.43
CA ARG A 9 -2.12 23.12 -4.38
C ARG A 9 -2.90 23.28 -5.69
N ALA A 10 -2.20 23.42 -6.82
CA ALA A 10 -2.84 23.60 -8.12
C ALA A 10 -3.44 22.31 -8.69
N GLY A 11 -3.15 21.15 -8.10
CA GLY A 11 -3.62 19.86 -8.58
C GLY A 11 -3.05 18.68 -7.80
N LEU A 12 -3.27 17.49 -8.33
CA LEU A 12 -2.73 16.24 -7.81
C LEU A 12 -1.29 16.02 -8.28
N THR A 13 -0.52 15.23 -7.53
CA THR A 13 0.78 14.75 -8.01
C THR A 13 0.59 13.52 -8.89
N SER A 14 1.46 13.34 -9.89
CA SER A 14 1.47 12.11 -10.68
C SER A 14 1.75 10.89 -9.82
N GLU A 15 2.64 11.01 -8.82
CA GLU A 15 2.96 9.94 -7.87
C GLU A 15 1.69 9.41 -7.16
N PHE A 16 0.76 10.30 -6.82
CA PHE A 16 -0.51 9.92 -6.23
C PHE A 16 -1.43 9.22 -7.22
N GLU A 17 -1.55 9.71 -8.45
CA GLU A 17 -2.39 9.10 -9.48
C GLU A 17 -1.87 7.72 -9.90
N ASP A 18 -0.55 7.60 -10.09
CA ASP A 18 0.13 6.35 -10.39
C ASP A 18 -0.04 5.35 -9.24
N GLY A 19 0.10 5.82 -8.01
CA GLY A 19 -0.10 5.02 -6.81
C GLY A 19 -1.52 4.48 -6.65
N VAL A 20 -2.54 5.29 -6.94
CA VAL A 20 -3.94 4.84 -6.94
C VAL A 20 -4.18 3.82 -8.04
N THR A 21 -3.68 4.07 -9.25
CA THR A 21 -3.82 3.17 -10.40
C THR A 21 -3.18 1.82 -10.11
N ALA A 22 -1.92 1.81 -9.67
CA ALA A 22 -1.17 0.61 -9.35
C ALA A 22 -1.85 -0.19 -8.22
N PHE A 23 -2.38 0.47 -7.20
CA PHE A 23 -3.11 -0.19 -6.13
C PHE A 23 -4.37 -0.92 -6.64
N ILE A 24 -5.15 -0.27 -7.50
CA ILE A 24 -6.39 -0.86 -8.04
C ILE A 24 -6.06 -2.04 -8.96
N GLU A 25 -5.02 -1.94 -9.78
CA GLU A 25 -4.56 -3.04 -10.63
C GLU A 25 -4.05 -4.23 -9.82
N TRP A 26 -3.23 -3.98 -8.79
CA TRP A 26 -2.72 -5.00 -7.88
C TRP A 26 -3.85 -5.76 -7.19
N THR A 27 -4.81 -5.03 -6.61
CA THR A 27 -5.90 -5.65 -5.86
C THR A 27 -6.81 -6.49 -6.74
N LYS A 28 -6.94 -6.15 -8.02
CA LYS A 28 -7.67 -6.98 -9.00
C LYS A 28 -6.96 -8.30 -9.32
N SER A 29 -5.63 -8.36 -9.26
CA SER A 29 -4.91 -9.62 -9.46
C SER A 29 -4.91 -10.50 -8.20
N GLN A 30 -5.08 -9.90 -7.01
CA GLN A 30 -4.93 -10.63 -5.74
C GLN A 30 -6.26 -11.20 -5.23
N HIS A 31 -6.85 -12.10 -6.03
CA HIS A 31 -8.15 -12.72 -5.74
C HIS A 31 -8.28 -13.35 -4.34
N ALA A 32 -7.19 -13.88 -3.78
CA ALA A 32 -7.18 -14.44 -2.43
C ALA A 32 -7.48 -13.43 -1.31
N TYR A 33 -7.35 -12.13 -1.59
CA TYR A 33 -7.58 -11.03 -0.67
C TYR A 33 -8.90 -10.29 -0.95
N MET A 34 -9.72 -10.81 -1.86
CA MET A 34 -11.04 -10.28 -2.19
C MET A 34 -12.16 -11.04 -1.46
N ASP A 35 -13.20 -10.33 -1.06
CA ASP A 35 -14.47 -10.90 -0.61
C ASP A 35 -15.51 -10.67 -1.72
N GLY A 36 -15.63 -11.66 -2.61
CA GLY A 36 -16.33 -11.51 -3.88
C GLY A 36 -15.65 -10.45 -4.74
N GLU A 37 -16.36 -9.35 -5.01
CA GLU A 37 -15.85 -8.19 -5.77
C GLU A 37 -15.28 -7.08 -4.87
N LYS A 38 -15.31 -7.27 -3.54
CA LYS A 38 -14.93 -6.23 -2.58
C LYS A 38 -13.52 -6.45 -2.05
N ILE A 39 -12.83 -5.35 -1.78
CA ILE A 39 -11.49 -5.31 -1.18
C ILE A 39 -11.48 -4.32 -0.01
N ARG A 40 -10.46 -4.40 0.84
CA ARG A 40 -10.30 -3.50 1.98
C ARG A 40 -9.96 -2.10 1.47
N CYS A 41 -10.63 -1.07 1.99
CA CYS A 41 -10.38 0.31 1.57
C CYS A 41 -9.23 0.94 2.39
N PRO A 42 -8.08 1.29 1.79
CA PRO A 42 -6.93 1.86 2.50
C PRO A 42 -7.03 3.38 2.67
N CYS A 43 -8.19 4.00 2.45
CA CYS A 43 -8.33 5.44 2.61
C CYS A 43 -8.19 5.86 4.08
N ARG A 44 -7.86 7.15 4.33
CA ARG A 44 -7.67 7.68 5.70
C ARG A 44 -8.82 7.42 6.66
N LYS A 45 -10.04 7.32 6.15
CA LYS A 45 -11.25 7.08 6.96
C LYS A 45 -11.49 5.60 7.22
N CYS A 46 -11.27 4.75 6.22
CA CYS A 46 -11.59 3.32 6.31
C CYS A 46 -10.46 2.46 6.88
N LYS A 47 -9.19 2.85 6.69
CA LYS A 47 -8.02 2.21 7.31
C LYS A 47 -7.95 0.68 7.16
N ASN A 48 -8.37 0.15 6.00
CA ASN A 48 -8.48 -1.29 5.71
C ASN A 48 -9.54 -2.08 6.51
N GLU A 49 -10.40 -1.39 7.26
CA GLU A 49 -11.45 -2.01 8.08
C GLU A 49 -12.77 -2.18 7.31
N VAL A 50 -12.97 -1.44 6.22
CA VAL A 50 -14.21 -1.46 5.42
C VAL A 50 -13.97 -2.12 4.07
N LEU A 51 -14.80 -3.09 3.71
CA LEU A 51 -14.83 -3.73 2.40
C LEU A 51 -15.70 -2.92 1.42
N LYS A 52 -15.15 -2.62 0.25
CA LYS A 52 -15.79 -1.83 -0.81
C LYS A 52 -15.40 -2.35 -2.18
N ILE A 53 -16.18 -2.01 -3.21
CA ILE A 53 -15.81 -2.33 -4.59
C ILE A 53 -14.69 -1.38 -5.07
N PRO A 54 -13.86 -1.77 -6.06
CA PRO A 54 -12.73 -0.97 -6.52
C PRO A 54 -13.09 0.47 -6.92
N ASP A 55 -14.24 0.68 -7.57
CA ASP A 55 -14.68 2.02 -8.00
C ASP A 55 -14.95 2.96 -6.82
N GLU A 56 -15.56 2.44 -5.75
CA GLU A 56 -15.79 3.20 -4.51
C GLU A 56 -14.47 3.54 -3.82
N ILE A 57 -13.49 2.62 -3.88
CA ILE A 57 -12.17 2.83 -3.29
C ILE A 57 -11.39 3.86 -4.08
N ASN A 58 -11.44 3.79 -5.41
CA ASN A 58 -10.83 4.78 -6.28
C ASN A 58 -11.36 6.19 -5.92
N PHE A 59 -12.69 6.35 -5.87
CA PHE A 59 -13.31 7.60 -5.44
C PHE A 59 -12.87 8.04 -4.04
N ASP A 60 -12.86 7.12 -3.07
CA ASP A 60 -12.46 7.41 -1.70
C ASP A 60 -11.00 7.83 -1.59
N LEU A 61 -10.11 7.26 -2.39
CA LEU A 61 -8.69 7.64 -2.43
C LEU A 61 -8.54 9.04 -3.01
N TYR A 62 -9.16 9.33 -4.15
CA TYR A 62 -9.15 10.68 -4.73
C TYR A 62 -9.77 11.73 -3.82
N MET A 63 -10.71 11.37 -2.94
CA MET A 63 -11.29 12.32 -1.99
C MET A 63 -10.50 12.43 -0.68
N LYS A 64 -10.06 11.31 -0.11
CA LYS A 64 -9.59 11.22 1.29
C LYS A 64 -8.10 10.86 1.42
N SER A 65 -7.43 10.55 0.31
CA SER A 65 -6.08 9.97 0.25
C SER A 65 -5.96 8.60 0.92
N PHE A 66 -4.83 7.95 0.70
CA PHE A 66 -4.39 6.80 1.49
C PHE A 66 -4.17 7.17 2.96
N MET A 67 -4.35 6.18 3.82
CA MET A 67 -3.96 6.27 5.23
C MET A 67 -2.43 6.48 5.35
N PRO A 68 -1.97 7.22 6.37
CA PRO A 68 -0.54 7.41 6.62
C PRO A 68 0.19 6.07 6.77
N GLU A 69 1.48 6.06 6.40
CA GLU A 69 2.41 4.95 6.62
C GLU A 69 2.05 3.61 5.94
N TYR A 70 1.04 3.59 5.07
CA TYR A 70 0.64 2.39 4.34
C TYR A 70 1.46 2.19 3.06
N TYR A 71 2.78 2.10 3.20
CA TYR A 71 3.73 1.97 2.07
C TYR A 71 3.72 0.59 1.41
N ASN A 72 3.35 -0.45 2.17
CA ASN A 72 3.25 -1.80 1.68
C ASN A 72 1.78 -2.23 1.79
N TRP A 73 1.19 -2.73 0.72
CA TRP A 73 -0.17 -3.24 0.62
C TRP A 73 -0.30 -4.62 1.28
N THR A 74 0.25 -4.78 2.47
CA THR A 74 0.25 -6.01 3.26
C THR A 74 -1.14 -6.57 3.54
N SER A 75 -2.16 -5.73 3.71
CA SER A 75 -3.55 -6.20 3.83
C SER A 75 -4.15 -6.70 2.52
N HIS A 76 -3.40 -6.59 1.42
CA HIS A 76 -3.75 -7.01 0.05
C HIS A 76 -2.67 -7.92 -0.55
N GLY A 77 -1.86 -8.57 0.29
CA GLY A 77 -0.94 -9.62 -0.14
C GLY A 77 0.40 -9.16 -0.72
N GLU A 78 0.75 -7.88 -0.58
CA GLU A 78 2.14 -7.46 -0.84
C GLU A 78 3.04 -7.92 0.30
N GLU A 79 4.02 -8.75 -0.02
CA GLU A 79 5.05 -9.15 0.93
C GLU A 79 5.90 -7.93 1.29
N ARG A 80 6.11 -7.69 2.58
CA ARG A 80 7.16 -6.73 2.99
C ARG A 80 8.47 -7.34 2.56
N VAL A 81 9.22 -6.65 1.71
CA VAL A 81 10.64 -6.96 1.52
C VAL A 81 11.28 -6.74 2.88
N GLN A 82 11.48 -7.82 3.62
CA GLN A 82 12.40 -7.81 4.74
C GLN A 82 13.76 -7.63 4.09
N GLU A 83 14.37 -6.45 4.23
CA GLU A 83 15.80 -6.33 3.99
C GLU A 83 16.48 -7.23 5.04
N TYR A 84 16.72 -8.47 4.66
CA TYR A 84 17.56 -9.38 5.42
C TYR A 84 18.98 -8.81 5.34
N PHE A 85 19.35 -7.95 6.28
CA PHE A 85 20.76 -7.78 6.62
C PHE A 85 21.21 -9.15 7.12
N GLU A 86 21.87 -9.93 6.28
CA GLU A 86 22.54 -11.14 6.76
C GLU A 86 23.46 -10.73 7.93
N PRO A 87 23.29 -11.31 9.13
CA PRO A 87 24.24 -11.07 10.20
C PRO A 87 25.58 -11.62 9.71
N VAL A 88 26.55 -10.71 9.52
CA VAL A 88 27.93 -11.06 9.18
C VAL A 88 28.37 -12.13 10.17
N THR A 89 28.52 -13.35 9.68
CA THR A 89 28.83 -14.51 10.50
C THR A 89 30.09 -14.19 11.29
N ALA A 90 29.98 -14.21 12.61
CA ALA A 90 31.12 -14.00 13.50
C ALA A 90 32.22 -15.00 13.11
N PRO A 91 33.51 -14.58 13.05
CA PRO A 91 34.59 -15.51 12.78
C PRO A 91 34.59 -16.58 13.89
N PRO A 92 35.01 -17.83 13.60
CA PRO A 92 35.10 -18.86 14.62
C PRO A 92 35.98 -18.34 15.75
N LEU A 93 35.47 -18.42 16.99
CA LEU A 93 36.30 -18.27 18.17
C LEU A 93 37.41 -19.32 18.06
N GLN A 94 38.65 -18.87 17.85
CA GLN A 94 39.83 -19.72 17.94
C GLN A 94 39.90 -20.23 19.38
N GLY A 95 39.58 -21.51 19.55
CA GLY A 95 39.85 -22.25 20.77
C GLY A 95 41.33 -22.62 20.84
N GLU A 96 41.85 -22.49 22.05
CA GLU A 96 43.23 -22.76 22.50
C GLU A 96 43.69 -24.20 22.26
#